data_AF-A0ABD0QSJ6-F1
#
_entry.id   AF-A0ABD0QSJ6-F1
#
_cell.length_a   1.000
_cell.length_b   1.000
_cell.length_c   1.000
_cell.angle_alpha   90.00
_cell.angle_beta   90.00
_cell.angle_gamma   90.00
#
_symmetry.space_group_name_H-M   'P 1'
#
loop_
_entity.id
_entity.type
_entity.pdbx_description
1 polymer ?
#
loop_
_entity_poly.entity_id
_entity_poly.type
_entity_poly.pdbx_seq_one_letter_code
_entity_poly.pdbx_strand_id
1 'polypeptide(L)'
;TIKATSPLGDPRVTYNLEDGLVPESNMPVRFYLTPNREDGSASILVAEPLDYETTRNFMLRVRAQNVAPVPLAAFTTVHINIT
;
A
#
# COMPACT_ATOMS: atom_id res chain seq x y z
N THR A 1 -4.15 8.13 -1.58
CA THR A 1 -4.53 7.15 -2.60
C THR A 1 -3.34 6.82 -3.48
N ILE A 2 -3.24 5.58 -3.96
CA ILE A 2 -2.19 5.10 -4.86
C ILE A 2 -2.81 4.51 -6.12
N LYS A 3 -2.08 4.51 -7.23
CA LYS A 3 -2.51 3.92 -8.50
C LYS A 3 -1.30 3.42 -9.30
N ALA A 4 -1.48 2.31 -9.99
CA ALA A 4 -0.52 1.74 -10.92
C ALA A 4 -1.23 1.39 -12.23
N THR A 5 -0.48 1.32 -13.32
CA THR A 5 -0.99 0.97 -14.65
C THR A 5 -0.25 -0.27 -15.15
N SER A 6 -0.99 -1.26 -15.64
CA SER A 6 -0.42 -2.43 -16.32
C SER A 6 -0.21 -2.10 -17.80
N PRO A 7 0.99 -2.30 -18.36
CA PRO A 7 1.24 -2.14 -19.80
C PRO A 7 0.73 -3.33 -20.64
N LEU A 8 0.17 -4.36 -19.99
CA LEU A 8 -0.36 -5.56 -20.67
C LEU A 8 -1.85 -5.37 -20.99
N GLY A 9 -2.40 -6.28 -21.81
CA GLY A 9 -3.80 -6.22 -22.25
C GLY A 9 -4.85 -6.27 -21.12
N ASP A 10 -4.55 -6.91 -19.99
CA ASP A 10 -5.39 -6.83 -18.78
C ASP A 10 -4.97 -5.64 -17.92
N PRO A 11 -5.85 -4.63 -17.72
CA PRO A 11 -5.53 -3.43 -16.97
C PRO A 11 -5.62 -3.63 -15.45
N ARG A 12 -6.12 -4.78 -14.97
CA ARG A 12 -6.35 -5.01 -13.54
C ARG A 12 -5.03 -5.14 -12.79
N VAL A 13 -4.98 -4.47 -11.65
CA VAL A 13 -3.85 -4.49 -10.72
C VAL A 13 -4.37 -4.78 -9.31
N THR A 14 -3.65 -5.61 -8.57
CA THR A 14 -3.85 -5.84 -7.14
C THR A 14 -2.80 -5.08 -6.34
N TYR A 15 -3.18 -4.61 -5.15
CA TYR A 15 -2.29 -3.84 -4.27
C TYR A 15 -2.18 -4.53 -2.92
N ASN A 16 -0.97 -4.67 -2.41
CA ASN A 16 -0.68 -5.24 -1.09
C ASN A 16 0.35 -4.38 -0.36
N LEU A 17 0.23 -4.31 0.97
CA LEU A 17 1.31 -3.81 1.82
C LEU A 17 2.28 -4.97 2.04
N GLU A 18 3.58 -4.69 1.92
CA GLU A 18 4.59 -5.65 2.34
C GLU A 18 4.64 -5.70 3.87
N ASP A 19 4.92 -6.89 4.41
CA ASP A 19 4.99 -7.08 5.86
C ASP A 19 6.15 -6.28 6.46
N GLY A 20 5.83 -5.52 7.50
CA GLY A 20 6.79 -4.80 8.32
C GLY A 20 7.38 -5.65 9.44
N LEU A 21 8.50 -5.20 9.99
CA LEU A 21 9.14 -5.81 11.18
C LEU A 21 9.19 -4.84 12.37
N VAL A 22 8.96 -3.55 12.14
CA VAL A 22 9.00 -2.47 13.12
C VAL A 22 7.75 -1.57 13.02
N PRO A 23 7.39 -0.80 14.06
CA PRO A 23 6.24 0.11 14.03
C PRO A 23 6.19 1.01 12.80
N GLU A 24 7.32 1.61 12.44
CA GLU A 24 7.50 2.50 11.29
C GLU A 24 7.18 1.78 9.96
N SER A 25 7.25 0.46 9.93
CA SER A 25 6.97 -0.38 8.76
C SER A 25 5.59 -1.04 8.80
N ASN A 26 4.66 -0.56 9.64
CA ASN A 26 3.31 -1.12 9.83
C ASN A 26 3.27 -2.43 10.65
N MET A 27 4.11 -2.56 11.68
CA MET A 27 4.05 -3.67 12.64
C MET A 27 3.90 -3.18 14.09
N PRO A 28 2.75 -3.39 14.76
CA PRO A 28 1.57 -4.09 14.30
C PRO A 28 0.84 -3.33 13.17
N VAL A 29 -0.10 -4.00 12.50
CA VAL A 29 -0.85 -3.41 11.39
C VAL A 29 -1.68 -2.21 11.86
N ARG A 30 -1.30 -1.01 11.40
CA ARG A 30 -1.97 0.28 11.62
C ARG A 30 -2.61 0.82 10.33
N PHE A 31 -2.16 0.35 9.17
CA PHE A 31 -2.61 0.75 7.85
C PHE A 31 -3.06 -0.45 7.03
N TYR A 32 -4.11 -0.27 6.23
CA TYR A 32 -4.60 -1.26 5.27
C TYR A 32 -4.98 -0.60 3.95
N LEU A 33 -5.08 -1.43 2.90
CA LEU A 33 -5.46 -1.01 1.55
C LEU A 33 -6.90 -1.38 1.24
N THR A 34 -7.65 -0.47 0.64
CA THR A 34 -8.97 -0.75 0.04
C THR A 34 -8.91 -0.44 -1.45
N PRO A 35 -9.06 -1.44 -2.34
CA PRO A 35 -9.04 -1.21 -3.78
C PRO A 35 -10.31 -0.49 -4.25
N ASN A 36 -10.16 0.50 -5.11
CA ASN A 36 -11.23 1.11 -5.87
C ASN A 36 -11.30 0.48 -7.26
N ARG A 37 -12.42 -0.19 -7.57
CA ARG A 37 -12.60 -0.87 -8.86
C ARG A 37 -13.01 0.06 -9.99
N GLU A 38 -13.55 1.24 -9.69
CA GLU A 38 -14.03 2.17 -10.72
C GLU A 38 -12.85 2.77 -11.51
N ASP A 39 -11.78 3.13 -10.80
CA ASP A 39 -10.61 3.77 -11.41
C ASP A 39 -9.32 2.95 -11.30
N GLY A 40 -9.36 1.78 -10.66
CA GLY A 40 -8.20 0.89 -10.47
C GLY A 40 -7.19 1.41 -9.45
N SER A 41 -7.55 2.39 -8.62
CA SER A 41 -6.71 2.89 -7.52
C SER A 41 -6.85 2.05 -6.25
N ALA A 42 -6.07 2.35 -5.23
CA ALA A 42 -6.29 1.87 -3.87
C ALA A 42 -6.13 3.00 -2.85
N SER A 43 -6.97 2.98 -1.83
CA SER A 43 -6.91 3.90 -0.71
C SER A 43 -6.11 3.28 0.43
N ILE A 44 -5.22 4.07 1.04
CA ILE A 44 -4.52 3.70 2.28
C ILE A 44 -5.37 4.26 3.41
N LEU A 45 -5.81 3.40 4.31
CA LEU A 45 -6.69 3.73 5.43
C LEU A 45 -6.03 3.36 6.75
N VAL A 46 -6.36 4.13 7.79
CA VAL A 46 -5.89 3.91 9.16
C VAL A 46 -6.83 2.93 9.86
N ALA A 47 -6.30 1.84 10.41
CA ALA A 47 -7.05 0.80 11.12
C ALA A 47 -7.33 1.17 12.58
N GLU A 48 -6.36 1.80 13.24
CA GLU A 48 -6.40 2.17 14.65
C GLU A 48 -5.73 3.54 14.85
N PRO A 49 -6.04 4.26 15.95
CA PRO A 49 -5.39 5.52 16.28
C PRO A 49 -3.85 5.42 16.21
N LEU A 50 -3.23 6.47 15.69
CA LEU A 50 -1.78 6.57 15.53
C LEU A 50 -1.21 7.36 16.70
N ASP A 51 -0.08 6.90 17.21
CA ASP A 51 0.60 7.50 18.36
C ASP A 51 1.79 8.35 17.88
N TYR A 52 1.64 9.68 17.95
CA TYR A 52 2.69 10.62 17.56
C TYR A 52 3.90 10.58 18.50
N GLU A 53 3.73 10.27 19.78
CA GLU A 53 4.83 10.28 20.73
C GLU A 53 5.76 9.09 20.50
N THR A 54 5.18 7.94 20.17
CA THR A 54 5.89 6.68 19.96
C THR A 54 6.35 6.50 18.51
N THR A 55 5.53 6.85 17.51
CA THR A 55 5.85 6.63 16.08
C THR A 55 5.38 7.80 15.22
N ARG A 56 6.32 8.69 14.89
CA ARG A 56 6.03 9.93 14.15
C ARG A 56 5.96 9.74 12.64
N ASN A 57 6.61 8.71 12.12
CA ASN A 57 6.72 8.46 10.69
C ASN A 57 6.51 6.99 10.37
N PHE A 58 5.89 6.74 9.21
CA PHE A 58 5.69 5.41 8.66
C PHE A 58 6.22 5.36 7.23
N MET A 59 6.84 4.25 6.88
CA MET A 59 7.35 3.91 5.55
C MET A 59 6.62 2.66 5.06
N LEU A 60 5.51 2.87 4.36
CA LEU A 60 4.70 1.78 3.84
C LEU A 60 5.23 1.35 2.47
N ARG A 61 5.76 0.12 2.37
CA ARG A 61 6.15 -0.45 1.09
C ARG A 61 4.92 -1.12 0.46
N VAL A 62 4.50 -0.61 -0.70
CA VAL A 62 3.33 -1.10 -1.42
C VAL A 62 3.78 -1.85 -2.65
N ARG A 63 3.22 -3.05 -2.84
CA ARG A 63 3.37 -3.89 -4.03
C ARG A 63 2.12 -3.78 -4.89
N ALA A 64 2.28 -3.33 -6.13
CA ALA A 64 1.27 -3.40 -7.17
C ALA A 64 1.60 -4.57 -8.12
N GLN A 65 0.66 -5.47 -8.38
CA GLN A 65 0.87 -6.64 -9.22
C GLN A 65 -0.23 -6.75 -10.27
N ASN A 66 0.13 -7.01 -11.53
CA ASN A 66 -0.87 -7.22 -12.58
C ASN A 66 -1.49 -8.64 -12.51
N VAL A 67 -2.58 -8.82 -13.24
CA VAL A 67 -3.25 -10.13 -13.38
C VAL A 67 -2.80 -10.80 -14.68
N ALA A 68 -1.87 -11.74 -14.58
CA ALA A 68 -1.35 -12.51 -15.71
C ALA A 68 -0.85 -13.90 -15.26
N PRO A 69 -0.71 -14.88 -16.18
CA PRO A 69 -0.13 -16.20 -15.86
C PRO A 69 1.28 -16.11 -15.26
N VAL A 70 2.09 -15.17 -15.74
CA VAL A 70 3.37 -14.77 -15.14
C VAL A 70 3.24 -13.31 -14.70
N PRO A 71 3.00 -13.06 -13.40
CA PRO A 71 2.73 -11.71 -12.93
C PRO A 71 4.00 -10.86 -12.86
N LEU A 72 3.86 -9.58 -13.25
CA LEU A 72 4.82 -8.52 -13.04
C LEU A 72 4.38 -7.68 -11.84
N ALA A 73 5.35 -7.27 -11.01
CA ALA A 73 5.10 -6.42 -9.86
C ALA A 73 5.96 -5.15 -9.90
N ALA A 74 5.39 -4.06 -9.43
CA ALA A 74 6.07 -2.79 -9.17
C ALA A 74 5.93 -2.44 -7.69
N PHE A 75 6.93 -1.75 -7.16
CA PHE A 75 6.98 -1.38 -5.75
C PHE A 75 7.15 0.13 -5.61
N THR A 76 6.51 0.69 -4.59
CA THR A 76 6.71 2.08 -4.17
C THR A 76 6.71 2.18 -2.65
N THR A 77 7.26 3.26 -2.12
CA THR A 77 7.26 3.54 -0.68
C THR A 77 6.47 4.81 -0.41
N VAL A 78 5.44 4.71 0.42
CA VAL A 78 4.65 5.86 0.89
C VAL A 78 5.19 6.29 2.24
N HIS A 79 5.64 7.54 2.32
CA HIS A 79 6.10 8.15 3.57
C HIS A 79 4.95 8.93 4.19
N ILE A 80 4.60 8.60 5.42
CA ILE A 80 3.50 9.22 6.17
C ILE A 80 4.10 9.84 7.43
N ASN A 81 3.88 11.14 7.62
CA ASN A 81 4.25 11.84 8.84
C ASN A 81 2.98 12.15 9.63
N ILE A 82 3.01 11.88 10.92
CA ILE A 82 1.95 12.24 11.87
C ILE A 82 2.19 13.68 12.33
N THR A 83 1.13 14.47 12.41
CA THR A 83 1.18 15.91 12.74
C THR A 83 0.09 16.27 13.72
#